data_AF-A0AAD5Q302-F1
#
_entry.id   AF-A0AAD5Q302-F1
#
_cell.length_a   1.000
_cell.length_b   1.000
_cell.length_c   1.000
_cell.angle_alpha   90.00
_cell.angle_beta   90.00
_cell.angle_gamma   90.00
#
_symmetry.space_group_name_H-M   'P 1'
#
loop_
_entity.id
_entity.type
_entity.pdbx_description
1 polymer ?
#
loop_
_entity_poly.entity_id
_entity_poly.type
_entity_poly.pdbx_seq_one_letter_code
_entity_poly.pdbx_strand_id
1 'polypeptide(L)'
;MSWNQFRLTGAASRCDFKLSCRVNDTAISNPHSCHILGDNHLAHFFATGRFLGRALLEGNVTGFHHALPRLKIILGQPVSLSDREFDDENEELLPAREQSRPRVLRPETYRNLVWLLEHDGVDALGLDSSVWEQLTTADGSTQTVVVDVIPNGRDVEVTDPNKAEFVDRKFRYMVFESVSSQLYALFRGVYEVVSLEMLMLFDAEELD
;
A
#
# COMPACT_ATOMS: atom_id res chain seq x y z
N MET A 1 -35.96 -11.68 17.08
CA MET A 1 -35.48 -10.95 15.89
C MET A 1 -33.97 -11.08 15.87
N SER A 2 -33.44 -12.06 15.12
CA SER A 2 -32.01 -12.32 15.04
C SER A 2 -31.36 -11.36 14.05
N TRP A 3 -30.43 -10.56 14.55
CA TRP A 3 -29.52 -9.75 13.77
C TRP A 3 -28.47 -10.67 13.14
N ASN A 4 -28.67 -11.08 11.89
CA ASN A 4 -27.64 -11.70 11.09
C ASN A 4 -27.94 -11.42 9.62
N GLN A 5 -26.88 -11.10 8.86
CA GLN A 5 -26.84 -10.74 7.44
C GLN A 5 -27.22 -9.30 7.07
N PHE A 6 -26.29 -8.38 7.33
CA PHE A 6 -25.88 -7.42 6.31
C PHE A 6 -24.38 -7.60 6.05
N ARG A 7 -24.02 -8.58 5.23
CA ARG A 7 -22.70 -8.63 4.61
C ARG A 7 -22.69 -7.60 3.48
N LEU A 8 -21.90 -6.54 3.61
CA LEU A 8 -21.71 -5.48 2.61
C LEU A 8 -20.87 -5.98 1.42
N THR A 9 -21.35 -6.96 0.67
CA THR A 9 -20.55 -7.63 -0.39
C THR A 9 -20.74 -7.05 -1.79
N GLY A 10 -21.74 -6.19 -2.02
CA GLY A 10 -22.17 -5.83 -3.39
C GLY A 10 -21.66 -4.50 -3.97
N ALA A 11 -21.69 -3.42 -3.18
CA ALA A 11 -21.41 -2.05 -3.67
C ALA A 11 -20.04 -1.52 -3.23
N ALA A 12 -19.64 -1.81 -1.99
CA ALA A 12 -18.29 -1.53 -1.49
C ALA A 12 -17.24 -2.26 -2.35
N SER A 13 -17.47 -3.55 -2.63
CA SER A 13 -16.56 -4.37 -3.45
C SER A 13 -16.26 -3.75 -4.83
N ARG A 14 -17.25 -3.22 -5.55
CA ARG A 14 -17.04 -2.60 -6.88
C ARG A 14 -16.30 -1.25 -6.82
N CYS A 15 -16.49 -0.47 -5.76
CA CYS A 15 -15.75 0.78 -5.57
C CYS A 15 -14.30 0.48 -5.15
N ASP A 16 -14.10 -0.53 -4.31
CA ASP A 16 -12.77 -0.98 -3.88
C ASP A 16 -11.93 -1.47 -5.06
N PHE A 17 -12.50 -2.20 -6.03
CA PHE A 17 -11.77 -2.64 -7.23
C PHE A 17 -11.23 -1.49 -8.11
N LYS A 18 -11.84 -0.30 -8.05
CA LYS A 18 -11.37 0.85 -8.82
C LYS A 18 -10.42 1.76 -8.04
N LEU A 19 -10.54 1.76 -6.71
CA LEU A 19 -9.66 2.50 -5.80
C LEU A 19 -8.38 1.73 -5.47
N SER A 20 -8.43 0.41 -5.54
CA SER A 20 -7.36 -0.47 -5.11
C SER A 20 -7.03 -1.58 -6.11
N CYS A 21 -5.75 -1.89 -6.21
CA CYS A 21 -5.28 -3.14 -6.76
C CYS A 21 -5.52 -4.22 -5.70
N ARG A 22 -6.42 -5.18 -5.95
CA ARG A 22 -6.61 -6.32 -5.04
C ARG A 22 -5.55 -7.37 -5.30
N VAL A 23 -4.73 -7.64 -4.27
CA VAL A 23 -3.88 -8.83 -4.18
C VAL A 23 -4.32 -9.56 -2.91
N ASN A 24 -4.89 -10.76 -3.04
CA ASN A 24 -5.32 -11.62 -1.92
C ASN A 24 -6.12 -10.87 -0.82
N ASP A 25 -7.27 -10.29 -1.17
CA ASP A 25 -8.16 -9.53 -0.26
C ASP A 25 -7.56 -8.27 0.41
N THR A 26 -6.35 -7.87 0.01
CA THR A 26 -5.73 -6.59 0.36
C THR A 26 -6.20 -5.49 -0.55
N ALA A 27 -6.68 -4.37 0.00
CA ALA A 27 -6.91 -3.16 -0.78
C ALA A 27 -5.63 -2.30 -0.82
N ILE A 28 -4.78 -2.44 -1.85
CA ILE A 28 -3.62 -1.54 -2.06
C ILE A 28 -4.06 -0.35 -2.92
N SER A 29 -3.91 0.89 -2.45
CA SER A 29 -4.27 2.10 -3.23
C SER A 29 -3.59 2.08 -4.60
N ASN A 30 -4.35 2.35 -5.66
CA ASN A 30 -3.78 2.45 -7.01
C ASN A 30 -3.11 3.83 -7.23
N PRO A 31 -1.78 3.90 -7.48
CA PRO A 31 -1.06 5.13 -7.81
C PRO A 31 -1.69 5.91 -8.96
N HIS A 32 -2.26 5.19 -9.93
CA HIS A 32 -2.84 5.73 -11.15
C HIS A 32 -4.38 5.79 -11.13
N SER A 33 -4.98 5.82 -9.94
CA SER A 33 -6.45 5.87 -9.80
C SER A 33 -7.11 7.03 -10.56
N CYS A 34 -6.42 8.15 -10.81
CA CYS A 34 -6.92 9.24 -11.65
C CYS A 34 -7.19 8.82 -13.10
N HIS A 35 -6.40 7.90 -13.66
CA HIS A 35 -6.56 7.41 -15.04
C HIS A 35 -7.71 6.41 -15.19
N ILE A 36 -8.24 5.89 -14.07
CA ILE A 36 -9.35 4.95 -14.02
C ILE A 36 -10.65 5.63 -13.59
N LEU A 37 -10.57 6.55 -12.62
CA LEU A 37 -11.71 7.20 -11.97
C LEU A 37 -11.91 8.66 -12.41
N GLY A 38 -10.98 9.22 -13.19
CA GLY A 38 -10.98 10.62 -13.60
C GLY A 38 -10.50 11.57 -12.50
N ASP A 39 -10.64 12.87 -12.77
CA ASP A 39 -10.10 13.96 -11.93
C ASP A 39 -10.61 13.96 -10.48
N ASN A 40 -11.80 13.39 -10.25
CA ASN A 40 -12.41 13.31 -8.92
C ASN A 40 -12.01 12.06 -8.12
N HIS A 41 -11.01 11.29 -8.55
CA HIS A 41 -10.59 10.06 -7.86
C HIS A 41 -10.32 10.25 -6.35
N LEU A 42 -9.75 11.39 -5.93
CA LEU A 42 -9.49 11.70 -4.52
C LEU A 42 -10.77 11.84 -3.68
N ALA A 43 -11.87 12.31 -4.26
CA ALA A 43 -13.14 12.41 -3.56
C ALA A 43 -13.69 11.03 -3.17
N HIS A 44 -13.41 10.00 -3.97
CA HIS A 44 -13.73 8.62 -3.63
C HIS A 44 -12.90 8.11 -2.45
N PHE A 45 -11.58 8.36 -2.42
CA PHE A 45 -10.75 8.03 -1.26
C PHE A 45 -11.22 8.73 0.00
N PHE A 46 -11.55 10.02 -0.09
CA PHE A 46 -12.09 10.78 1.03
C PHE A 46 -13.42 10.20 1.55
N ALA A 47 -14.35 9.87 0.66
CA ALA A 47 -15.61 9.23 1.03
C ALA A 47 -15.41 7.85 1.68
N THR A 48 -14.50 7.04 1.13
CA THR A 48 -14.09 5.75 1.74
C THR A 48 -13.50 5.97 3.12
N GLY A 49 -12.70 7.01 3.32
CA GLY A 49 -12.13 7.35 4.62
C GLY A 49 -13.21 7.65 5.67
N ARG A 50 -14.22 8.45 5.30
CA ARG A 50 -15.35 8.73 6.19
C ARG A 50 -16.16 7.47 6.51
N PHE A 51 -16.32 6.59 5.52
CA PHE A 51 -16.98 5.29 5.73
C PHE A 51 -16.19 4.42 6.72
N LEU A 52 -14.88 4.31 6.57
CA LEU A 52 -13.99 3.59 7.49
C LEU A 52 -14.05 4.17 8.91
N GLY A 53 -13.91 5.50 9.05
CA GLY A 53 -14.03 6.16 10.35
C GLY A 53 -15.37 5.91 11.01
N ARG A 54 -16.46 5.86 10.24
CA ARG A 54 -17.79 5.54 10.77
C ARG A 54 -17.88 4.08 11.23
N ALA A 55 -17.31 3.14 10.47
CA ALA A 55 -17.25 1.73 10.86
C ALA A 55 -16.49 1.55 12.18
N LEU A 56 -15.35 2.24 12.34
CA LEU A 56 -14.56 2.23 13.57
C LEU A 56 -15.36 2.76 14.78
N LEU A 57 -16.08 3.89 14.65
CA LEU A 57 -16.90 4.44 15.74
C LEU A 57 -18.03 3.49 16.17
N GLU A 58 -18.60 2.75 15.22
CA GLU A 58 -19.73 1.84 15.48
C GLU A 58 -19.28 0.45 15.94
N GLY A 59 -17.97 0.16 15.93
CA GLY A 59 -17.42 -1.17 16.20
C GLY A 59 -17.77 -2.19 15.12
N ASN A 60 -17.95 -1.74 13.87
CA ASN A 60 -18.24 -2.60 12.73
C ASN A 60 -16.95 -3.09 12.08
N VAL A 61 -16.84 -4.41 11.87
CA VAL A 61 -15.70 -5.02 11.18
C VAL A 61 -15.86 -4.86 9.67
N THR A 62 -14.84 -4.29 9.01
CA THR A 62 -14.77 -4.22 7.56
C THR A 62 -14.42 -5.59 6.99
N GLY A 63 -15.04 -5.97 5.86
CA GLY A 63 -14.80 -7.28 5.23
C GLY A 63 -13.47 -7.39 4.47
N PHE A 64 -12.46 -6.60 4.84
CA PHE A 64 -11.13 -6.56 4.24
C PHE A 64 -10.12 -6.09 5.29
N HIS A 65 -8.86 -6.45 5.08
CA HIS A 65 -7.73 -6.09 5.94
C HIS A 65 -6.92 -4.94 5.34
N HIS A 66 -6.34 -4.14 6.21
CA HIS A 66 -5.34 -3.14 5.83
C HIS A 66 -3.95 -3.71 6.01
N ALA A 67 -3.07 -3.43 5.07
CA ALA A 67 -1.67 -3.78 5.23
C ALA A 67 -1.04 -2.95 6.36
N LEU A 68 -0.22 -3.60 7.19
CA LEU A 68 0.39 -3.06 8.40
C LEU A 68 1.14 -1.74 8.17
N PRO A 69 1.97 -1.54 7.12
CA PRO A 69 2.57 -0.25 6.79
C PRO A 69 1.54 0.87 6.67
N ARG A 70 0.35 0.59 6.12
CA ARG A 70 -0.71 1.61 6.01
C ARG A 70 -1.25 1.97 7.40
N LEU A 71 -1.48 0.99 8.25
CA LEU A 71 -1.95 1.20 9.63
C LEU A 71 -0.90 1.95 10.45
N LYS A 72 0.37 1.57 10.32
CA LYS A 72 1.49 2.33 10.90
C LYS A 72 1.51 3.77 10.45
N ILE A 73 1.32 4.05 9.16
CA ILE A 73 1.23 5.42 8.63
C ILE A 73 0.04 6.17 9.24
N ILE A 74 -1.13 5.54 9.39
CA ILE A 74 -2.30 6.13 10.07
C ILE A 74 -1.94 6.51 11.51
N LEU A 75 -1.24 5.63 12.22
CA LEU A 75 -0.83 5.83 13.60
C LEU A 75 0.40 6.76 13.76
N GLY A 76 0.98 7.25 12.66
CA GLY A 76 2.21 8.06 12.69
C GLY A 76 3.46 7.28 13.09
N GLN A 77 3.43 5.95 12.99
CA GLN A 77 4.55 5.06 13.27
C GLN A 77 5.49 4.92 12.07
N PRO A 78 6.80 4.78 12.28
CA PRO A 78 7.75 4.56 11.20
C PRO A 78 7.54 3.19 10.54
N VAL A 79 7.71 3.17 9.22
CA VAL A 79 7.66 1.96 8.39
C VAL A 79 9.06 1.69 7.87
N SER A 80 9.52 0.45 7.95
CA SER A 80 10.82 0.01 7.41
C SER A 80 10.67 -1.26 6.58
N LEU A 81 11.65 -1.50 5.69
CA LEU A 81 11.70 -2.71 4.88
C LEU A 81 11.73 -3.98 5.76
N SER A 82 12.28 -3.90 6.97
CA SER A 82 12.35 -4.98 7.96
C SER A 82 11.03 -5.27 8.69
N ASP A 83 9.91 -4.69 8.27
CA ASP A 83 8.61 -5.00 8.86
C ASP A 83 8.16 -6.40 8.44
N ARG A 84 7.73 -7.21 9.42
CA ARG A 84 7.41 -8.64 9.23
C ARG A 84 6.46 -8.94 8.08
N GLU A 85 5.55 -8.02 7.76
CA GLU A 85 4.60 -8.19 6.66
C GLU A 85 5.27 -8.28 5.27
N PHE A 86 6.54 -7.91 5.17
CA PHE A 86 7.34 -8.05 3.96
C PHE A 86 8.12 -9.37 3.90
N ASP A 87 8.51 -9.92 5.06
CA ASP A 87 9.50 -11.00 5.27
C ASP A 87 8.95 -12.44 5.27
N ASP A 88 7.66 -12.67 5.00
CA ASP A 88 7.06 -14.01 5.18
C ASP A 88 7.53 -15.02 4.11
N GLU A 89 8.72 -15.60 4.32
CA GLU A 89 9.36 -16.65 3.51
C GLU A 89 8.75 -18.04 3.74
N ASN A 90 7.92 -18.20 4.77
CA ASN A 90 7.32 -19.47 5.18
C ASN A 90 5.79 -19.43 5.12
N GLU A 91 5.23 -18.76 4.11
CA GLU A 91 3.78 -18.61 3.93
C GLU A 91 3.03 -19.96 3.99
N GLU A 92 3.58 -21.03 3.41
CA GLU A 92 2.98 -22.37 3.46
C GLU A 92 2.90 -22.97 4.89
N LEU A 93 3.74 -22.51 5.82
CA LEU A 93 3.77 -23.00 7.20
C LEU A 93 2.97 -22.13 8.18
N LEU A 94 2.55 -20.94 7.76
CA LEU A 94 1.69 -20.06 8.57
C LEU A 94 0.28 -20.64 8.67
N PRO A 95 -0.44 -20.41 9.78
CA PRO A 95 -1.85 -20.79 9.87
C PRO A 95 -2.67 -20.06 8.80
N ALA A 96 -3.77 -20.67 8.34
CA ALA A 96 -4.58 -20.17 7.21
C ALA A 96 -5.01 -18.68 7.29
N ARG A 97 -5.14 -18.14 8.52
CA ARG A 97 -5.44 -16.72 8.76
C ARG A 97 -4.28 -15.78 8.41
N GLU A 98 -3.04 -16.21 8.62
CA GLU A 98 -1.83 -15.45 8.31
C GLU A 98 -1.42 -15.62 6.84
N GLN A 99 -1.80 -16.72 6.18
CA GLN A 99 -1.63 -16.90 4.73
C GLN A 99 -2.41 -15.89 3.89
N SER A 100 -3.50 -15.35 4.45
CA SER A 100 -4.32 -14.33 3.77
C SER A 100 -3.94 -12.91 4.19
N ARG A 101 -2.82 -12.72 4.91
CA ARG A 101 -2.44 -11.38 5.36
C ARG A 101 -2.11 -10.48 4.18
N PRO A 102 -2.57 -9.23 4.23
CA PRO A 102 -2.31 -8.30 3.17
C PRO A 102 -0.83 -7.94 3.06
N ARG A 103 -0.26 -7.86 1.86
CA ARG A 103 1.13 -7.40 1.65
C ARG A 103 1.16 -6.12 0.84
N VAL A 104 1.89 -5.09 1.29
CA VAL A 104 2.06 -3.87 0.48
C VAL A 104 3.01 -4.08 -0.69
N LEU A 105 4.04 -4.91 -0.51
CA LEU A 105 4.99 -5.27 -1.57
C LEU A 105 4.78 -6.71 -2.02
N ARG A 106 4.96 -6.94 -3.33
CA ARG A 106 4.98 -8.31 -3.85
C ARG A 106 6.19 -9.08 -3.29
N PRO A 107 6.05 -10.37 -2.93
CA PRO A 107 7.14 -11.16 -2.37
C PRO A 107 8.42 -11.16 -3.23
N GLU A 108 8.30 -11.13 -4.55
CA GLU A 108 9.45 -11.04 -5.46
C GLU A 108 10.15 -9.68 -5.34
N THR A 109 9.36 -8.61 -5.21
CA THR A 109 9.91 -7.25 -5.07
C THR A 109 10.67 -7.13 -3.76
N TYR A 110 10.09 -7.64 -2.68
CA TYR A 110 10.74 -7.68 -1.38
C TYR A 110 12.09 -8.43 -1.44
N ARG A 111 12.07 -9.69 -1.90
CA ARG A 111 13.27 -10.51 -2.03
C ARG A 111 14.36 -9.85 -2.86
N ASN A 112 13.99 -9.19 -3.96
CA ASN A 112 14.97 -8.48 -4.79
C ASN A 112 15.61 -7.29 -4.06
N LEU A 113 14.86 -6.55 -3.24
CA LEU A 113 15.40 -5.45 -2.45
C LEU A 113 16.34 -5.94 -1.35
N VAL A 114 15.95 -7.00 -0.64
CA VAL A 114 16.81 -7.64 0.37
C VAL A 114 18.08 -8.20 -0.26
N TRP A 115 17.94 -8.91 -1.38
CA TRP A 115 19.07 -9.48 -2.11
C TRP A 115 20.08 -8.39 -2.51
N LEU A 116 19.60 -7.23 -2.99
CA LEU A 116 20.45 -6.09 -3.31
C LEU A 116 21.25 -5.62 -2.09
N LEU A 117 20.65 -5.56 -0.90
CA LEU A 117 21.35 -5.14 0.32
C LEU A 117 22.42 -6.15 0.76
N GLU A 118 22.20 -7.44 0.50
CA GLU A 118 23.05 -8.53 1.00
C GLU A 118 24.20 -8.93 0.06
N HIS A 119 24.16 -8.53 -1.22
CA HIS A 119 25.11 -8.97 -2.24
C HIS A 119 25.90 -7.80 -2.82
N ASP A 120 27.19 -8.02 -3.07
CA ASP A 120 28.10 -7.08 -3.73
C ASP A 120 28.17 -7.31 -5.25
N GLY A 121 28.73 -6.35 -5.97
CA GLY A 121 28.84 -6.35 -7.43
C GLY A 121 27.52 -6.02 -8.13
N VAL A 122 26.64 -5.25 -7.48
CA VAL A 122 25.32 -4.89 -8.03
C VAL A 122 25.39 -4.04 -9.29
N ASP A 123 26.53 -3.38 -9.55
CA ASP A 123 26.81 -2.60 -10.75
C ASP A 123 26.61 -3.45 -12.03
N ALA A 124 26.90 -4.76 -11.96
CA ALA A 124 26.72 -5.68 -13.07
C ALA A 124 25.25 -5.87 -13.48
N LEU A 125 24.29 -5.47 -12.63
CA LEU A 125 22.86 -5.53 -12.94
C LEU A 125 22.41 -4.39 -13.85
N GLY A 126 23.21 -3.34 -14.03
CA GLY A 126 22.88 -2.19 -14.88
C GLY A 126 21.60 -1.48 -14.44
N LEU A 127 21.36 -1.41 -13.13
CA LEU A 127 20.21 -0.71 -12.56
C LEU A 127 20.50 0.79 -12.49
N ASP A 128 19.45 1.59 -12.68
CA ASP A 128 19.46 3.03 -12.41
C ASP A 128 18.51 3.35 -11.24
N SER A 129 18.57 4.58 -10.74
CA SER A 129 17.73 5.04 -9.63
C SER A 129 16.32 5.43 -10.09
N SER A 130 15.69 4.58 -10.90
CA SER A 130 14.31 4.73 -11.38
C SER A 130 13.43 3.51 -11.06
N VAL A 131 12.11 3.70 -11.12
CA VAL A 131 11.09 2.67 -10.94
C VAL A 131 10.19 2.64 -12.16
N TRP A 132 9.86 1.43 -12.60
CA TRP A 132 9.02 1.16 -13.75
C TRP A 132 7.61 0.78 -13.26
N GLU A 133 6.63 1.61 -13.58
CA GLU A 133 5.23 1.42 -13.22
C GLU A 133 4.40 1.02 -14.44
N GLN A 134 3.39 0.19 -14.21
CA GLN A 134 2.38 -0.15 -15.21
C GLN A 134 1.15 0.72 -14.96
N LEU A 135 0.97 1.70 -15.82
CA LEU A 135 -0.21 2.56 -15.88
C LEU A 135 -1.30 1.84 -16.68
N THR A 136 -2.43 1.53 -16.06
CA THR A 136 -3.61 1.03 -16.77
C THR A 136 -4.70 2.11 -16.80
N THR A 137 -5.18 2.45 -17.99
CA THR A 137 -6.24 3.43 -18.21
C THR A 137 -7.63 2.80 -18.18
N ALA A 138 -8.68 3.63 -18.09
CA ALA A 138 -10.07 3.17 -18.03
C ALA A 138 -10.53 2.32 -19.23
N ASP A 139 -9.91 2.46 -20.39
CA ASP A 139 -10.17 1.64 -21.59
C ASP A 139 -9.41 0.30 -21.58
N GLY A 140 -8.64 0.01 -20.53
CA GLY A 140 -7.84 -1.20 -20.38
C GLY A 140 -6.50 -1.15 -21.10
N SER A 141 -6.12 -0.01 -21.70
CA SER A 141 -4.79 0.16 -22.26
C SER A 141 -3.75 0.22 -21.14
N THR A 142 -2.58 -0.37 -21.38
CA THR A 142 -1.48 -0.39 -20.41
C THR A 142 -0.26 0.28 -21.00
N GLN A 143 0.32 1.21 -20.25
CA GLN A 143 1.53 1.95 -20.57
C GLN A 143 2.56 1.74 -19.47
N THR A 144 3.82 1.59 -19.87
CA THR A 144 4.94 1.65 -18.92
C THR A 144 5.33 3.11 -18.68
N VAL A 145 5.32 3.53 -17.42
CA VAL A 145 5.82 4.84 -16.98
C VAL A 145 7.09 4.60 -16.17
N VAL A 146 8.09 5.45 -16.36
CA VAL A 146 9.32 5.40 -15.56
C VAL A 146 9.35 6.63 -14.66
N VAL A 147 9.67 6.42 -13.39
CA VAL A 147 9.68 7.46 -12.36
C VAL A 147 11.05 7.47 -11.70
N ASP A 148 11.69 8.64 -11.64
CA ASP A 148 12.94 8.76 -10.91
C ASP A 148 12.65 8.81 -9.40
N VAL A 149 13.27 7.93 -8.61
CA VAL A 149 13.09 7.93 -7.14
C VAL A 149 14.02 8.91 -6.42
N ILE A 150 14.96 9.50 -7.17
CA ILE A 150 15.82 10.61 -6.78
C ILE A 150 15.90 11.61 -7.95
N PRO A 151 16.33 12.87 -7.76
CA PRO A 151 16.53 13.79 -8.88
C PRO A 151 17.49 13.23 -9.93
N ASN A 152 17.06 13.20 -11.20
CA ASN A 152 17.80 12.61 -12.33
C ASN A 152 18.17 11.13 -12.13
N GLY A 153 17.29 10.35 -11.49
CA GLY A 153 17.57 8.97 -11.11
C GLY A 153 17.99 8.03 -12.25
N ARG A 154 17.46 8.22 -13.46
CA ARG A 154 17.91 7.51 -14.68
C ARG A 154 19.39 7.72 -15.03
N ASP A 155 19.99 8.84 -14.61
CA ASP A 155 21.40 9.15 -14.86
C ASP A 155 22.31 8.70 -13.70
N VAL A 156 21.75 8.05 -12.68
CA VAL A 156 22.46 7.58 -11.49
C VAL A 156 22.39 6.06 -11.42
N GLU A 157 23.49 5.42 -11.83
CA GLU A 157 23.66 3.96 -11.73
C GLU A 157 23.64 3.50 -10.26
N VAL A 158 23.05 2.34 -10.02
CA VAL A 158 23.06 1.68 -8.72
C VAL A 158 24.34 0.86 -8.59
N THR A 159 25.09 1.18 -7.56
CA THR A 159 26.44 0.69 -7.27
C THR A 159 26.51 0.21 -5.82
N ASP A 160 27.51 -0.59 -5.46
CA ASP A 160 27.66 -1.05 -4.06
C ASP A 160 27.65 0.07 -3.00
N PRO A 161 28.28 1.24 -3.23
CA PRO A 161 28.24 2.36 -2.29
C PRO A 161 26.86 3.01 -2.12
N ASN A 162 25.98 2.98 -3.15
CA ASN A 162 24.69 3.70 -3.12
C ASN A 162 23.46 2.78 -3.06
N LYS A 163 23.61 1.45 -3.16
CA LYS A 163 22.50 0.50 -3.19
C LYS A 163 21.56 0.60 -1.98
N ALA A 164 22.09 0.92 -0.80
CA ALA A 164 21.27 1.10 0.39
C ALA A 164 20.33 2.31 0.27
N GLU A 165 20.81 3.42 -0.29
CA GLU A 165 19.98 4.60 -0.56
C GLU A 165 18.93 4.29 -1.64
N PHE A 166 19.34 3.63 -2.73
CA PHE A 166 18.41 3.20 -3.78
C PHE A 166 17.28 2.33 -3.23
N VAL A 167 17.59 1.35 -2.37
CA VAL A 167 16.60 0.47 -1.75
C VAL A 167 15.65 1.25 -0.85
N ASP A 168 16.15 2.16 0.01
CA ASP A 168 15.29 3.01 0.84
C ASP A 168 14.36 3.89 -0.01
N ARG A 169 14.90 4.55 -1.03
CA ARG A 169 14.14 5.42 -1.95
C ARG A 169 13.07 4.67 -2.70
N LYS A 170 13.43 3.52 -3.29
CA LYS A 170 12.49 2.65 -4.01
C LYS A 170 11.42 2.10 -3.08
N PHE A 171 11.78 1.67 -1.87
CA PHE A 171 10.84 1.21 -0.85
C PHE A 171 9.82 2.30 -0.48
N ARG A 172 10.31 3.49 -0.10
CA ARG A 172 9.45 4.64 0.27
C ARG A 172 8.52 5.04 -0.87
N TYR A 173 9.02 5.04 -2.10
CA TYR A 173 8.23 5.35 -3.26
C TYR A 173 7.06 4.37 -3.44
N MET A 174 7.33 3.06 -3.40
CA MET A 174 6.33 2.03 -3.61
C MET A 174 5.29 1.95 -2.48
N VAL A 175 5.70 2.19 -1.23
CA VAL A 175 4.80 2.06 -0.06
C VAL A 175 4.00 3.34 0.21
N PHE A 176 4.59 4.51 -0.06
CA PHE A 176 4.03 5.79 0.38
C PHE A 176 3.90 6.83 -0.75
N GLU A 177 4.99 7.17 -1.44
CA GLU A 177 5.01 8.38 -2.26
C GLU A 177 4.11 8.25 -3.51
N SER A 178 4.10 7.08 -4.15
CA SER A 178 3.26 6.75 -5.31
C SER A 178 1.75 6.90 -5.06
N VAL A 179 1.33 6.82 -3.79
CA VAL A 179 -0.09 6.88 -3.39
C VAL A 179 -0.38 8.00 -2.39
N SER A 180 0.57 8.93 -2.21
CA SER A 180 0.52 9.95 -1.16
C SER A 180 -0.75 10.80 -1.19
N SER A 181 -1.21 11.22 -2.38
CA SER A 181 -2.43 12.02 -2.51
C SER A 181 -3.70 11.25 -2.14
N GLN A 182 -3.75 9.96 -2.50
CA GLN A 182 -4.83 9.02 -2.20
C GLN A 182 -4.89 8.74 -0.70
N LEU A 183 -3.75 8.45 -0.08
CA LEU A 183 -3.63 8.24 1.37
C LEU A 183 -4.03 9.50 2.13
N TYR A 184 -3.56 10.67 1.71
CA TYR A 184 -3.96 11.94 2.32
C TYR A 184 -5.48 12.14 2.29
N ALA A 185 -6.11 11.95 1.12
CA ALA A 185 -7.55 12.08 0.99
C ALA A 185 -8.31 11.06 1.87
N LEU A 186 -7.86 9.81 1.88
CA LEU A 186 -8.41 8.74 2.71
C LEU A 186 -8.33 9.09 4.20
N PHE A 187 -7.14 9.43 4.70
CA PHE A 187 -6.93 9.73 6.12
C PHE A 187 -7.64 10.99 6.56
N ARG A 188 -7.71 12.01 5.70
CA ARG A 188 -8.54 13.19 5.96
C ARG A 188 -10.00 12.81 6.19
N GLY A 189 -10.54 11.85 5.42
CA GLY A 189 -11.89 11.33 5.62
C GLY A 189 -12.05 10.55 6.93
N VAL A 190 -11.06 9.72 7.29
CA VAL A 190 -11.06 8.99 8.57
C VAL A 190 -11.04 9.97 9.74
N TYR A 191 -10.12 10.94 9.73
CA TYR A 191 -9.93 11.92 10.80
C TYR A 191 -11.06 12.93 10.96
N GLU A 192 -11.90 13.11 9.93
CA GLU A 192 -13.13 13.88 10.05
C GLU A 192 -14.17 13.18 10.95
N VAL A 193 -14.09 11.85 11.05
CA VAL A 193 -15.05 11.04 11.81
C VAL A 193 -14.47 10.56 13.14
N VAL A 194 -13.22 10.09 13.16
CA VAL A 194 -12.50 9.59 14.35
C VAL A 194 -11.24 10.43 14.58
N SER A 195 -11.10 11.05 15.75
CA SER A 195 -9.90 11.82 16.06
C SER A 195 -8.65 10.93 16.14
N LEU A 196 -7.51 11.45 15.70
CA LEU A 196 -6.22 10.74 15.76
C LEU A 196 -5.88 10.26 17.18
N GLU A 197 -6.22 11.04 18.21
CA GLU A 197 -5.99 10.68 19.62
C GLU A 197 -6.68 9.36 20.03
N MET A 198 -7.86 9.07 19.48
CA MET A 198 -8.56 7.81 19.72
C MET A 198 -7.88 6.64 19.01
N LEU A 199 -7.34 6.87 17.82
CA LEU A 199 -6.65 5.83 17.04
C LEU A 199 -5.31 5.47 17.66
N MET A 200 -4.59 6.45 18.23
CA MET A 200 -3.31 6.24 18.93
C MET A 200 -3.40 5.40 20.20
N LEU A 201 -4.61 5.01 20.64
CA LEU A 201 -4.81 4.05 21.72
C LEU A 201 -4.52 2.60 21.30
N PHE A 202 -4.52 2.34 19.99
CA PHE A 202 -4.30 1.03 19.41
C PHE A 202 -2.93 0.98 18.76
N ASP A 203 -2.28 -0.18 18.84
CA ASP A 203 -1.21 -0.47 17.89
C ASP A 203 -1.76 -0.86 16.50
N ALA A 204 -0.86 -1.03 15.53
CA ALA A 204 -1.25 -1.33 14.16
C ALA A 204 -1.87 -2.73 14.00
N GLU A 205 -1.62 -3.67 14.92
CA GLU A 205 -2.24 -5.00 14.90
C GLU A 205 -3.62 -4.98 15.58
N GLU A 206 -3.80 -4.15 16.61
CA GLU A 206 -5.09 -3.95 17.29
C GLU A 206 -6.09 -3.14 16.46
N LEU A 207 -5.59 -2.30 15.53
CA LEU A 207 -6.43 -1.49 14.65
C LEU A 207 -7.00 -2.26 13.44
N ASP A 208 -6.37 -3.37 13.02
CA ASP A 208 -6.84 -4.24 11.92
C ASP A 208 -7.96 -5.19 12.38
#